data_AF-A0A5C3L3M4-F1
#
_entry.id   AF-A0A5C3L3M4-F1
#
_cell.length_a   1.000
_cell.length_b   1.000
_cell.length_c   1.000
_cell.angle_alpha   90.00
_cell.angle_beta   90.00
_cell.angle_gamma   90.00
#
_symmetry.space_group_name_H-M   'P 1'
#
loop_
_entity.id
_entity.type
_entity.pdbx_description
1 polymer ?
#
loop_
_entity_poly.entity_id
_entity_poly.type
_entity_poly.pdbx_seq_one_letter_code
_entity_poly.pdbx_strand_id
1 'polypeptide(L)'
;MTVVVRALMISAFLTFVAGCLLYVLRISGYVVKVSRIKLWPLALQNITYSHHTADGSTVGSIGSVVVQLHIPRPSAPYLAEILLKDVTLTESSKYNVKIERMKVKMWLLPHLFRFTAGPIITAEFDKFMVEVTNSSVEPWWLEAIRLNVIAAALHGQVIRLHDLKTKLWLWAPAKVSAQSAVQKSEADEDDESGAVEEESTGEEAEGEVDDSDSDVKLKDLGSFSSDVERSRDETTAAEGETESRARVFVREALIHNQDNDRMYTMGTVAAEVKRPWNAPPGLVATTTPLSAKQTDSALWPGSFVLRATDCKWTKLPRIGEHVQGRSFFWSVLSCPAFIRRTILDPLSLVDLEFRSMELTFREFRLRDADLLGESIKALHQRYSSLKPETRAKLQSLALDLFFGGIRKAFLRSDSEEVEEVTEKLDSVEPRYN
;
A
#
# COMPACT_ATOMS: atom_id res chain seq x y z
N MET A 1 18.66 51.73 -4.29
CA MET A 1 19.45 51.16 -5.42
C MET A 1 20.03 49.77 -5.10
N THR A 2 20.68 49.57 -3.96
CA THR A 2 21.31 48.28 -3.56
C THR A 2 20.36 47.08 -3.49
N VAL A 3 19.12 47.27 -3.03
CA VAL A 3 18.10 46.20 -2.94
C VAL A 3 17.69 45.70 -4.33
N VAL A 4 17.48 46.62 -5.28
CA VAL A 4 17.10 46.28 -6.66
C VAL A 4 18.22 45.51 -7.37
N VAL A 5 19.47 45.94 -7.19
CA VAL A 5 20.64 45.24 -7.76
C VAL A 5 20.77 43.82 -7.18
N ARG A 6 20.57 43.65 -5.87
CA ARG A 6 20.57 42.32 -5.23
C ARG A 6 19.44 41.44 -5.75
N ALA A 7 18.23 41.98 -5.91
CA ALA A 7 17.10 41.25 -6.46
C ALA A 7 17.37 40.80 -7.91
N LEU A 8 17.92 41.68 -8.74
CA LEU A 8 18.31 41.35 -10.12
C LEU A 8 19.40 40.27 -10.16
N MET A 9 20.44 40.38 -9.33
CA MET A 9 21.49 39.36 -9.23
C MET A 9 20.95 37.99 -8.79
N ILE A 10 20.04 37.97 -7.80
CA ILE A 10 19.40 36.72 -7.34
C ILE A 10 18.53 36.14 -8.46
N SER A 11 17.76 36.96 -9.17
CA SER A 11 16.96 36.48 -10.30
C SER A 11 17.81 35.93 -11.43
N ALA A 12 18.92 36.60 -11.78
CA ALA A 12 19.84 36.17 -12.82
C ALA A 12 20.58 34.87 -12.43
N PHE A 13 20.94 34.75 -11.16
CA PHE A 13 21.52 33.51 -10.62
C PHE A 13 20.51 32.36 -10.67
N LEU A 14 19.26 32.59 -10.25
CA LEU A 14 18.22 31.56 -10.28
C LEU A 14 17.89 31.12 -11.71
N THR A 15 17.81 32.05 -12.66
CA THR A 15 17.60 31.70 -14.08
C THR A 15 18.79 30.97 -14.67
N PHE A 16 20.02 31.34 -14.31
CA PHE A 16 21.23 30.61 -14.70
C PHE A 16 21.22 29.18 -14.15
N VAL A 17 20.96 29.00 -12.86
CA VAL A 17 20.88 27.67 -12.23
C VAL A 17 19.76 26.83 -12.87
N ALA A 18 18.58 27.41 -13.09
CA ALA A 18 17.49 26.72 -13.76
C ALA A 18 17.86 26.33 -15.21
N GLY A 19 18.53 27.23 -15.94
CA GLY A 19 19.02 26.97 -17.29
C GLY A 19 20.06 25.86 -17.33
N CYS A 20 21.05 25.87 -16.42
CA CYS A 20 22.02 24.80 -16.25
C CYS A 20 21.36 23.46 -15.92
N LEU A 21 20.36 23.46 -15.01
CA LEU A 21 19.65 22.24 -14.63
C LEU A 21 18.86 21.66 -15.81
N LEU A 22 18.15 22.51 -16.57
CA LEU A 22 17.45 22.09 -17.79
C LEU A 22 18.41 21.59 -18.87
N TYR A 23 19.59 22.21 -18.99
CA TYR A 23 20.63 21.79 -19.93
C TYR A 23 21.22 20.42 -19.56
N VAL A 24 21.54 20.21 -18.27
CA VAL A 24 22.02 18.91 -17.76
C VAL A 24 20.97 17.83 -17.96
N LEU A 25 19.70 18.11 -17.63
CA LEU A 25 18.60 17.19 -17.87
C LEU A 25 18.51 16.79 -19.36
N ARG A 26 18.65 17.77 -20.26
CA ARG A 26 18.63 17.51 -21.71
C ARG A 26 19.79 16.64 -22.17
N ILE A 27 21.02 16.88 -21.67
CA ILE A 27 22.18 16.05 -22.02
C ILE A 27 22.00 14.61 -21.51
N SER A 28 21.40 14.44 -20.33
CA SER A 28 21.13 13.12 -19.76
C SER A 28 19.99 12.36 -20.45
N GLY A 29 19.44 12.87 -21.57
CA GLY A 29 18.37 12.21 -22.32
C GLY A 29 16.97 12.42 -21.75
N TYR A 30 16.81 13.28 -20.75
CA TYR A 30 15.51 13.63 -20.20
C TYR A 30 14.83 14.68 -21.08
N VAL A 31 13.60 14.39 -21.50
CA VAL A 31 12.76 15.33 -22.24
C VAL A 31 11.64 15.78 -21.34
N VAL A 32 11.67 17.05 -20.95
CA VAL A 32 10.60 17.72 -20.19
C VAL A 32 9.86 18.65 -21.13
N LYS A 33 8.56 18.44 -21.31
CA LYS A 33 7.66 19.33 -22.05
C LYS A 33 6.66 19.95 -21.10
N VAL A 34 6.54 21.26 -21.15
CA VAL A 34 5.56 22.02 -20.37
C VAL A 34 4.62 22.69 -21.37
N SER A 35 3.33 22.37 -21.30
CA SER A 35 2.40 22.83 -22.33
C SER A 35 1.92 24.25 -22.08
N ARG A 36 1.64 24.61 -20.81
CA ARG A 36 1.19 25.95 -20.44
C ARG A 36 1.83 26.38 -19.12
N ILE A 37 2.24 27.64 -19.07
CA ILE A 37 2.81 28.30 -17.90
C ILE A 37 1.94 29.52 -17.59
N LYS A 38 1.34 29.55 -16.40
CA LYS A 38 0.67 30.73 -15.85
C LYS A 38 1.57 31.30 -14.77
N LEU A 39 1.83 32.61 -14.83
CA LEU A 39 2.73 33.26 -13.86
C LEU A 39 2.01 33.69 -12.58
N TRP A 40 0.71 33.96 -12.64
CA TRP A 40 -0.07 34.41 -11.48
C TRP A 40 -1.47 33.79 -11.44
N PRO A 41 -1.75 32.84 -10.52
CA PRO A 41 -0.76 32.14 -9.67
C PRO A 41 0.25 31.35 -10.52
N LEU A 42 1.42 31.06 -9.96
CA LEU A 42 2.45 30.25 -10.63
C LEU A 42 1.91 28.83 -10.81
N ALA A 43 1.47 28.50 -12.02
CA ALA A 43 0.90 27.21 -12.36
C ALA A 43 1.48 26.67 -13.67
N LEU A 44 1.99 25.45 -13.61
CA LEU A 44 2.41 24.68 -14.76
C LEU A 44 1.33 23.66 -15.08
N GLN A 45 0.99 23.49 -16.36
CA GLN A 45 -0.02 22.54 -16.80
C GLN A 45 0.53 21.59 -17.85
N ASN A 46 0.07 20.34 -17.78
CA ASN A 46 0.41 19.26 -18.68
C ASN A 46 1.92 19.15 -18.86
N ILE A 47 2.62 18.91 -17.75
CA ILE A 47 4.05 18.60 -17.75
C ILE A 47 4.16 17.14 -18.15
N THR A 48 4.90 16.85 -19.21
CA THR A 48 5.26 15.48 -19.57
C THR A 48 6.77 15.32 -19.48
N TYR A 49 7.16 14.22 -18.89
CA TYR A 49 8.53 13.78 -18.70
C TYR A 49 8.68 12.44 -19.41
N SER A 50 9.67 12.33 -20.28
CA SER A 50 10.01 11.05 -20.90
C SER A 50 11.51 10.82 -20.83
N HIS A 51 11.88 9.62 -20.44
CA HIS A 51 13.26 9.14 -20.41
C HIS A 51 13.32 7.79 -21.10
N HIS A 52 14.26 7.65 -22.03
CA HIS A 52 14.49 6.41 -22.75
C HIS A 52 15.85 5.85 -22.31
N THR A 53 15.84 4.71 -21.65
CA THR A 53 17.04 3.92 -21.36
C THR A 53 17.08 2.69 -22.26
N ALA A 54 18.22 2.00 -22.29
CA ALA A 54 18.32 0.69 -22.96
C ALA A 54 17.35 -0.34 -22.36
N ASP A 55 17.05 -0.21 -21.06
CA ASP A 55 16.23 -1.17 -20.29
C ASP A 55 14.72 -0.87 -20.35
N GLY A 56 14.31 0.28 -20.89
CA GLY A 56 12.89 0.64 -21.00
C GLY A 56 12.64 2.14 -21.19
N SER A 57 11.37 2.51 -21.21
CA SER A 57 10.94 3.91 -21.21
C SER A 57 10.22 4.24 -19.91
N THR A 58 10.60 5.36 -19.31
CA THR A 58 9.90 5.96 -18.18
C THR A 58 9.15 7.17 -18.70
N VAL A 59 7.82 7.14 -18.60
CA VAL A 59 6.94 8.25 -18.98
C VAL A 59 6.23 8.75 -17.73
N GLY A 60 6.53 9.98 -17.34
CA GLY A 60 5.83 10.70 -16.28
C GLY A 60 4.94 11.77 -16.88
N SER A 61 3.76 11.97 -16.31
CA SER A 61 2.92 13.13 -16.61
C SER A 61 2.40 13.77 -15.34
N ILE A 62 2.29 15.09 -15.34
CA ILE A 62 1.71 15.86 -14.24
C ILE A 62 0.69 16.81 -14.87
N GLY A 63 -0.58 16.59 -14.56
CA GLY A 63 -1.67 17.41 -15.10
C GLY A 63 -1.53 18.88 -14.69
N SER A 64 -1.25 19.16 -13.42
CA SER A 64 -0.96 20.54 -12.98
C SER A 64 -0.07 20.60 -11.75
N VAL A 65 0.83 21.58 -11.73
CA VAL A 65 1.62 21.99 -10.56
C VAL A 65 1.28 23.44 -10.25
N VAL A 66 0.70 23.71 -9.09
CA VAL A 66 0.41 25.07 -8.61
C VAL A 66 1.28 25.36 -7.41
N VAL A 67 2.06 26.43 -7.47
CA VAL A 67 2.91 26.88 -6.37
C VAL A 67 2.29 28.13 -5.77
N GLN A 68 1.92 28.05 -4.50
CA GLN A 68 1.40 29.16 -3.72
C GLN A 68 2.45 29.58 -2.70
N LEU A 69 2.96 30.80 -2.85
CA LEU A 69 3.86 31.40 -1.87
C LEU A 69 3.02 32.10 -0.80
N HIS A 70 3.34 31.82 0.45
CA HIS A 70 2.68 32.39 1.61
C HIS A 70 3.69 33.23 2.41
N ILE A 71 3.20 34.32 2.98
CA ILE A 71 3.92 35.03 4.03
C ILE A 71 3.69 34.24 5.32
N PRO A 72 4.74 33.69 5.96
CA PRO A 72 4.57 32.87 7.16
C PRO A 72 3.87 33.67 8.27
N ARG A 73 2.80 33.10 8.84
CA ARG A 73 2.06 33.68 9.98
C ARG A 73 2.17 32.74 11.18
N PRO A 74 2.02 33.22 12.42
CA PRO A 74 1.99 32.32 13.60
C PRO A 74 0.95 31.20 13.50
N SER A 75 -0.19 31.43 12.83
CA SER A 75 -1.22 30.41 12.57
C SER A 75 -0.93 29.49 11.38
N ALA A 76 0.01 29.87 10.51
CA ALA A 76 0.36 29.17 9.27
C ALA A 76 1.84 29.45 8.93
N PRO A 77 2.80 28.86 9.66
CA PRO A 77 4.22 29.19 9.52
C PRO A 77 4.90 28.44 8.36
N TYR A 78 4.16 28.16 7.28
CA TYR A 78 4.70 27.57 6.06
C TYR A 78 4.96 28.67 5.01
N LEU A 79 6.05 28.51 4.26
CA LEU A 79 6.46 29.46 3.22
C LEU A 79 5.76 29.20 1.90
N ALA A 80 5.56 27.94 1.57
CA ALA A 80 5.05 27.55 0.28
C ALA A 80 4.15 26.33 0.40
N GLU A 81 3.12 26.33 -0.44
CA GLU A 81 2.27 25.18 -0.69
C GLU A 81 2.39 24.81 -2.17
N ILE A 82 2.78 23.58 -2.46
CA ILE A 82 2.85 23.04 -3.81
C ILE A 82 1.73 22.03 -3.95
N LEU A 83 0.84 22.27 -4.91
CA LEU A 83 -0.28 21.41 -5.24
C LEU A 83 0.00 20.74 -6.59
N LEU A 84 0.18 19.42 -6.57
CA LEU A 84 0.26 18.62 -7.78
C LEU A 84 -1.08 17.91 -7.99
N LYS A 85 -1.53 17.85 -9.25
CA LYS A 85 -2.74 17.14 -9.68
C LYS A 85 -2.40 16.20 -10.83
N ASP A 86 -3.04 15.04 -10.81
CA ASP A 86 -2.96 14.01 -11.85
C ASP A 86 -1.51 13.65 -12.19
N VAL A 87 -0.76 13.21 -11.18
CA VAL A 87 0.60 12.71 -11.36
C VAL A 87 0.50 11.25 -11.79
N THR A 88 1.07 10.92 -12.94
CA THR A 88 1.27 9.54 -13.36
C THR A 88 2.74 9.32 -13.66
N LEU A 89 3.26 8.16 -13.30
CA LEU A 89 4.60 7.72 -13.60
C LEU A 89 4.53 6.27 -14.00
N THR A 90 4.75 6.00 -15.28
CA THR A 90 4.71 4.65 -15.84
C THR A 90 6.10 4.29 -16.31
N GLU A 91 6.68 3.25 -15.73
CA GLU A 91 7.88 2.60 -16.23
C GLU A 91 7.46 1.26 -16.84
N SER A 92 7.52 1.18 -18.18
CA SER A 92 6.76 0.24 -19.01
C SER A 92 6.85 -1.24 -18.61
N SER A 93 7.91 -1.65 -17.92
CA SER A 93 8.16 -3.04 -17.50
C SER A 93 8.14 -3.27 -15.99
N LYS A 94 8.08 -2.22 -15.15
CA LYS A 94 8.34 -2.36 -13.70
C LYS A 94 7.16 -1.96 -12.83
N TYR A 95 6.69 -0.73 -12.98
CA TYR A 95 5.65 -0.19 -12.11
C TYR A 95 4.91 0.99 -12.74
N ASN A 96 3.71 1.25 -12.23
CA ASN A 96 2.87 2.39 -12.56
C ASN A 96 2.43 3.07 -11.27
N VAL A 97 2.80 4.34 -11.08
CA VAL A 97 2.35 5.16 -9.97
C VAL A 97 1.34 6.17 -10.49
N LYS A 98 0.21 6.28 -9.81
CA LYS A 98 -0.82 7.29 -10.07
C LYS A 98 -1.18 7.99 -8.77
N ILE A 99 -1.16 9.31 -8.79
CA ILE A 99 -1.50 10.17 -7.65
C ILE A 99 -2.48 11.22 -8.16
N GLU A 100 -3.71 11.20 -7.65
CA GLU A 100 -4.73 12.16 -8.09
C GLU A 100 -4.40 13.57 -7.60
N ARG A 101 -4.02 13.70 -6.33
CA ARG A 101 -3.63 14.98 -5.75
C ARG A 101 -2.52 14.78 -4.73
N MET A 102 -1.51 15.63 -4.81
CA MET A 102 -0.45 15.72 -3.81
C MET A 102 -0.32 17.17 -3.34
N LYS A 103 -0.35 17.37 -2.03
CA LYS A 103 -0.20 18.68 -1.41
C LYS A 103 1.05 18.67 -0.55
N VAL A 104 2.03 19.48 -0.92
CA VAL A 104 3.31 19.60 -0.22
C VAL A 104 3.35 20.96 0.48
N LYS A 105 3.39 20.94 1.81
CA LYS A 105 3.62 22.14 2.63
C LYS A 105 5.08 22.21 3.01
N MET A 106 5.72 23.33 2.68
CA MET A 106 7.11 23.59 3.04
C MET A 106 7.15 24.55 4.22
N TRP A 107 7.58 24.03 5.37
CA TRP A 107 7.78 24.79 6.60
C TRP A 107 9.15 25.44 6.55
N LEU A 108 9.19 26.76 6.72
CA LEU A 108 10.44 27.52 6.69
C LEU A 108 10.76 28.03 8.09
N LEU A 109 12.00 27.80 8.53
CA LEU A 109 12.55 28.33 9.78
C LEU A 109 11.66 27.99 11.00
N PRO A 110 11.46 26.69 11.31
CA PRO A 110 10.72 26.27 12.52
C PRO A 110 11.23 26.97 13.79
N HIS A 111 12.51 27.35 13.80
CA HIS A 111 13.16 28.06 14.90
C HIS A 111 12.64 29.49 15.09
N LEU A 112 12.31 30.22 14.02
CA LEU A 112 11.79 31.60 14.13
C LEU A 112 10.40 31.63 14.77
N PHE A 113 9.59 30.61 14.50
CA PHE A 113 8.23 30.50 15.02
C PHE A 113 8.13 29.72 16.33
N ARG A 114 9.26 29.35 16.94
CA ARG A 114 9.33 28.47 18.12
C ARG A 114 8.56 27.15 17.96
N PHE A 115 8.30 26.74 16.71
CA PHE A 115 7.77 25.43 16.39
C PHE A 115 8.93 24.44 16.42
N THR A 116 9.34 24.07 17.62
CA THR A 116 10.48 23.16 17.82
C THR A 116 10.03 21.75 17.47
N ALA A 117 10.65 21.20 16.41
CA ALA A 117 10.67 19.79 16.02
C ALA A 117 9.55 19.23 15.11
N GLY A 118 8.83 20.09 14.37
CA GLY A 118 8.04 19.63 13.23
C GLY A 118 8.90 19.25 12.01
N PRO A 119 8.39 18.43 11.09
CA PRO A 119 9.04 18.16 9.80
C PRO A 119 9.23 19.46 9.00
N ILE A 120 10.21 19.48 8.09
CA ILE A 120 10.39 20.62 7.18
C ILE A 120 9.36 20.55 6.05
N ILE A 121 8.95 19.34 5.69
CA ILE A 121 8.04 19.11 4.58
C ILE A 121 6.91 18.22 5.08
N THR A 122 5.67 18.62 4.84
CA THR A 122 4.52 17.72 4.99
C THR A 122 3.98 17.44 3.61
N ALA A 123 4.01 16.18 3.20
CA ALA A 123 3.47 15.72 1.93
C ALA A 123 2.20 14.92 2.19
N GLU A 124 1.08 15.45 1.70
CA GLU A 124 -0.24 14.87 1.78
C GLU A 124 -0.62 14.30 0.41
N PHE A 125 -0.93 13.00 0.35
CA PHE A 125 -1.27 12.25 -0.84
C PHE A 125 -2.73 11.84 -0.80
N ASP A 126 -3.44 12.13 -1.88
CA ASP A 126 -4.81 11.72 -2.11
C ASP A 126 -4.86 10.73 -3.28
N LYS A 127 -5.51 9.58 -3.04
CA LYS A 127 -5.57 8.42 -3.93
C LYS A 127 -4.21 8.04 -4.54
N PHE A 128 -3.27 7.68 -3.67
CA PHE A 128 -1.95 7.19 -4.03
C PHE A 128 -2.02 5.73 -4.46
N MET A 129 -1.96 5.47 -5.76
CA MET A 129 -2.03 4.13 -6.33
C MET A 129 -0.66 3.75 -6.89
N VAL A 130 -0.17 2.58 -6.51
CA VAL A 130 1.07 2.01 -7.03
C VAL A 130 0.77 0.60 -7.50
N GLU A 131 1.06 0.34 -8.76
CA GLU A 131 0.95 -0.98 -9.35
C GLU A 131 2.34 -1.45 -9.75
N VAL A 132 2.84 -2.48 -9.09
CA VAL A 132 4.12 -3.11 -9.38
C VAL A 132 3.84 -4.38 -10.18
N THR A 133 4.50 -4.52 -11.32
CA THR A 133 4.32 -5.71 -12.15
C THR A 133 4.88 -6.93 -11.42
N ASN A 134 6.11 -6.85 -10.93
CA ASN A 134 6.81 -7.97 -10.29
C ASN A 134 7.52 -7.52 -9.00
N SER A 135 7.36 -8.29 -7.92
CA SER A 135 7.97 -8.01 -6.62
C SER A 135 9.50 -7.90 -6.65
N SER A 136 10.16 -8.59 -7.58
CA SER A 136 11.62 -8.56 -7.72
C SER A 136 12.17 -7.27 -8.33
N VAL A 137 11.30 -6.46 -8.95
CA VAL A 137 11.69 -5.20 -9.61
C VAL A 137 11.02 -4.01 -8.93
N GLU A 138 10.87 -4.10 -7.61
CA GLU A 138 10.39 -3.02 -6.76
C GLU A 138 11.34 -1.81 -6.86
N PRO A 139 10.82 -0.58 -7.05
CA PRO A 139 11.68 0.59 -7.03
C PRO A 139 12.23 0.81 -5.61
N TRP A 140 13.50 1.19 -5.51
CA TRP A 140 14.24 1.34 -4.25
C TRP A 140 13.53 2.20 -3.19
N TRP A 141 12.76 3.22 -3.60
CA TRP A 141 12.04 4.10 -2.69
C TRP A 141 10.82 3.40 -2.07
N LEU A 142 10.16 2.52 -2.83
CA LEU A 142 9.03 1.73 -2.35
C LEU A 142 9.52 0.62 -1.44
N GLU A 143 10.65 0.00 -1.79
CA GLU A 143 11.37 -0.93 -0.94
C GLU A 143 11.74 -0.27 0.40
N ALA A 144 12.30 0.94 0.38
CA ALA A 144 12.64 1.67 1.61
C ALA A 144 11.40 1.98 2.47
N ILE A 145 10.28 2.33 1.85
CA ILE A 145 8.99 2.50 2.53
C ILE A 145 8.54 1.18 3.17
N ARG A 146 8.56 0.10 2.40
CA ARG A 146 8.18 -1.25 2.83
C ARG A 146 9.02 -1.69 4.02
N LEU A 147 10.35 -1.58 3.93
CA LEU A 147 11.27 -1.93 5.01
C LEU A 147 11.02 -1.10 6.27
N ASN A 148 10.72 0.19 6.15
CA ASN A 148 10.39 1.04 7.30
C ASN A 148 9.08 0.62 7.99
N VAL A 149 8.04 0.29 7.22
CA VAL A 149 6.76 -0.19 7.75
C VAL A 149 6.93 -1.56 8.40
N ILE A 150 7.71 -2.46 7.79
CA ILE A 150 8.05 -3.77 8.36
C ILE A 150 8.80 -3.59 9.68
N ALA A 151 9.85 -2.77 9.70
CA ALA A 151 10.61 -2.49 10.91
C ALA A 151 9.70 -1.87 12.00
N ALA A 152 8.78 -0.98 11.63
CA ALA A 152 7.80 -0.45 12.57
C ALA A 152 6.87 -1.54 13.11
N ALA A 153 6.34 -2.42 12.26
CA ALA A 153 5.46 -3.51 12.69
C ALA A 153 6.19 -4.54 13.57
N LEU A 154 7.43 -4.87 13.22
CA LEU A 154 8.22 -5.92 13.87
C LEU A 154 8.97 -5.46 15.10
N HIS A 155 9.51 -4.25 15.11
CA HIS A 155 10.33 -3.73 16.21
C HIS A 155 9.65 -2.60 16.96
N GLY A 156 8.72 -1.89 16.32
CA GLY A 156 8.00 -0.81 16.94
C GLY A 156 7.14 -1.25 18.13
N GLN A 157 6.93 -0.30 19.02
CA GLN A 157 6.02 -0.39 20.13
C GLN A 157 4.61 -0.07 19.64
N VAL A 158 3.72 -1.06 19.69
CA VAL A 158 2.30 -0.85 19.41
C VAL A 158 1.69 -0.11 20.61
N ILE A 159 1.29 1.14 20.40
CA ILE A 159 0.67 1.98 21.43
C ILE A 159 -0.83 1.72 21.46
N ARG A 160 -1.45 1.60 20.28
CA ARG A 160 -2.89 1.35 20.12
C ARG A 160 -3.12 0.41 18.94
N LEU A 161 -4.03 -0.52 19.13
CA LEU A 161 -4.56 -1.40 18.10
C LEU A 161 -6.02 -1.67 18.45
N HIS A 162 -6.96 -1.16 17.65
CA HIS A 162 -8.39 -1.26 17.98
C HIS A 162 -8.98 -2.59 17.51
N ASP A 163 -8.77 -2.94 16.24
CA ASP A 163 -9.29 -4.18 15.65
C ASP A 163 -8.22 -4.79 14.75
N LEU A 164 -8.09 -6.12 14.84
CA LEU A 164 -7.24 -6.95 14.01
C LEU A 164 -8.05 -8.17 13.61
N LYS A 165 -8.42 -8.24 12.34
CA LYS A 165 -9.15 -9.36 11.76
C LYS A 165 -8.26 -10.07 10.75
N THR A 166 -8.20 -11.38 10.86
CA THR A 166 -7.57 -12.23 9.85
C THR A 166 -8.66 -13.13 9.27
N LYS A 167 -8.72 -13.21 7.95
CA LYS A 167 -9.63 -14.10 7.23
C LYS A 167 -8.80 -14.91 6.25
N LEU A 168 -9.01 -16.22 6.26
CA LEU A 168 -8.37 -17.15 5.34
C LEU A 168 -9.48 -17.87 4.59
N TRP A 169 -9.48 -17.73 3.27
CA TRP A 169 -10.33 -18.48 2.37
C TRP A 169 -9.46 -19.53 1.70
N LEU A 170 -9.59 -20.76 2.18
CA LEU A 170 -9.06 -21.93 1.50
C LEU A 170 -10.16 -22.40 0.55
N TRP A 171 -9.85 -22.49 -0.73
CA TRP A 171 -10.77 -23.12 -1.66
C TRP A 171 -10.84 -24.60 -1.34
N ALA A 172 -12.05 -25.12 -1.10
CA ALA A 172 -12.29 -26.55 -1.17
C ALA A 172 -12.60 -26.86 -2.63
N PRO A 173 -11.99 -27.91 -3.22
CA PRO A 173 -12.34 -28.29 -4.57
C PRO A 173 -13.84 -28.43 -4.70
N ALA A 174 -14.42 -27.63 -5.61
CA ALA A 174 -15.79 -27.79 -6.04
C ALA A 174 -15.94 -29.28 -6.25
N LYS A 175 -16.81 -29.92 -5.45
CA LYS A 175 -17.12 -31.32 -5.65
C LYS A 175 -17.57 -31.35 -7.10
N VAL A 176 -16.75 -31.90 -7.99
CA VAL A 176 -17.20 -32.25 -9.33
C VAL A 176 -18.37 -33.14 -9.04
N SER A 177 -19.58 -32.58 -9.14
CA SER A 177 -20.78 -33.32 -8.86
C SER A 177 -20.79 -34.36 -9.95
N ALA A 178 -20.31 -35.56 -9.63
CA ALA A 178 -20.25 -36.70 -10.53
C ALA A 178 -21.65 -37.07 -11.06
N GLN A 179 -22.69 -36.38 -10.59
CA GLN A 179 -24.08 -36.48 -11.00
C GLN A 179 -24.41 -35.79 -12.34
N SER A 180 -23.55 -34.97 -12.95
CA SER A 180 -23.84 -34.40 -14.28
C SER A 180 -23.29 -35.20 -15.47
N ALA A 181 -22.59 -36.32 -15.24
CA ALA A 181 -22.05 -37.17 -16.32
C ALA A 181 -22.91 -38.42 -16.64
N VAL A 182 -24.06 -38.63 -15.96
CA VAL A 182 -24.87 -39.86 -16.10
C VAL A 182 -26.29 -39.60 -16.67
N GLN A 183 -26.63 -38.38 -17.06
CA GLN A 183 -27.90 -38.09 -17.75
C GLN A 183 -27.67 -37.45 -19.13
N LYS A 184 -27.10 -38.22 -20.07
CA LYS A 184 -27.30 -37.95 -21.52
C LYS A 184 -27.13 -39.23 -22.36
N SER A 185 -27.93 -40.25 -22.04
CA SER A 185 -28.25 -41.29 -23.00
C SER A 185 -29.55 -41.94 -22.54
N GLU A 186 -30.68 -41.31 -22.87
CA GLU A 186 -31.92 -41.98 -23.26
C GLU A 186 -33.04 -40.94 -23.42
N ALA A 187 -33.76 -41.11 -24.53
CA ALA A 187 -35.08 -40.60 -24.87
C ALA A 187 -35.20 -39.24 -25.61
N ASP A 188 -36.03 -39.35 -26.67
CA ASP A 188 -36.80 -38.33 -27.39
C ASP A 188 -36.08 -37.72 -28.61
N GLU A 189 -36.15 -38.32 -29.82
CA GLU A 189 -37.35 -38.57 -30.66
C GLU A 189 -38.21 -37.32 -30.84
N ASP A 190 -38.13 -36.78 -32.06
CA ASP A 190 -39.18 -36.17 -32.88
C ASP A 190 -40.30 -35.39 -32.15
N ASP A 191 -40.32 -34.06 -32.31
CA ASP A 191 -41.54 -33.43 -32.84
C ASP A 191 -41.35 -32.00 -33.36
N GLU A 192 -42.15 -31.74 -34.39
CA GLU A 192 -42.20 -30.60 -35.30
C GLU A 192 -42.75 -29.29 -34.69
N SER A 193 -42.29 -28.19 -35.28
CA SER A 193 -43.06 -27.00 -35.70
C SER A 193 -43.63 -26.01 -34.67
N GLY A 194 -43.63 -24.74 -35.08
CA GLY A 194 -44.40 -23.64 -34.48
C GLY A 194 -43.51 -22.46 -34.09
N ALA A 195 -43.22 -21.54 -35.01
CA ALA A 195 -44.04 -20.37 -35.36
C ALA A 195 -43.52 -19.08 -34.68
N VAL A 196 -43.33 -18.09 -35.55
CA VAL A 196 -42.89 -16.71 -35.37
C VAL A 196 -43.89 -15.91 -34.55
N GLU A 197 -43.45 -15.03 -33.65
CA GLU A 197 -44.06 -13.70 -33.46
C GLU A 197 -42.97 -12.64 -33.15
N GLU A 198 -43.03 -11.56 -33.95
CA GLU A 198 -42.35 -10.27 -33.80
C GLU A 198 -43.14 -9.33 -32.84
N GLU A 199 -42.60 -8.12 -32.62
CA GLU A 199 -43.15 -6.97 -31.88
C GLU A 199 -43.00 -7.04 -30.34
N SER A 200 -42.64 -5.99 -29.61
CA SER A 200 -43.01 -4.59 -29.75
C SER A 200 -42.01 -3.67 -29.03
N THR A 201 -41.87 -2.48 -29.63
CA THR A 201 -41.40 -1.19 -29.11
C THR A 201 -42.07 -0.70 -27.82
N GLY A 202 -41.40 0.26 -27.15
CA GLY A 202 -41.95 1.19 -26.15
C GLY A 202 -41.15 1.18 -24.85
N GLU A 203 -40.83 2.28 -24.17
CA GLU A 203 -41.16 3.69 -24.31
C GLU A 203 -40.20 4.45 -23.37
N GLU A 204 -39.83 5.66 -23.76
CA GLU A 204 -39.09 6.62 -22.95
C GLU A 204 -39.97 7.12 -21.80
N ALA A 205 -39.43 7.14 -20.58
CA ALA A 205 -40.05 7.82 -19.45
C ALA A 205 -39.08 8.87 -18.90
N GLU A 206 -39.27 10.11 -19.36
CA GLU A 206 -38.76 11.30 -18.73
C GLU A 206 -39.43 11.47 -17.36
N GLY A 207 -38.62 11.48 -16.30
CA GLY A 207 -39.05 11.80 -14.95
C GLY A 207 -38.44 13.12 -14.50
N GLU A 208 -39.23 14.20 -14.58
CA GLU A 208 -39.02 15.43 -13.81
C GLU A 208 -39.04 15.10 -12.30
N VAL A 209 -38.03 15.57 -11.56
CA VAL A 209 -38.09 15.62 -10.09
C VAL A 209 -37.56 16.98 -9.62
N ASP A 210 -38.53 17.87 -9.41
CA ASP A 210 -38.78 18.67 -8.22
C ASP A 210 -37.59 19.29 -7.45
N ASP A 211 -37.45 20.61 -7.60
CA ASP A 211 -36.66 21.49 -6.74
C ASP A 211 -37.33 21.63 -5.37
N SER A 212 -36.88 20.84 -4.38
CA SER A 212 -37.21 21.07 -2.98
C SER A 212 -35.95 21.42 -2.17
N ASP A 213 -35.81 22.70 -1.86
CA ASP A 213 -34.94 23.24 -0.82
C ASP A 213 -35.14 22.49 0.50
N SER A 214 -34.11 21.81 0.98
CA SER A 214 -34.08 21.28 2.34
C SER A 214 -32.77 21.57 3.05
N ASP A 215 -32.93 22.26 4.17
CA ASP A 215 -31.95 22.56 5.22
C ASP A 215 -30.93 21.44 5.46
N VAL A 216 -29.65 21.81 5.34
CA VAL A 216 -28.49 20.97 5.69
C VAL A 216 -28.43 20.80 7.22
N LYS A 217 -29.15 19.80 7.74
CA LYS A 217 -28.86 19.23 9.07
C LYS A 217 -27.63 18.34 8.96
N LEU A 218 -26.49 18.85 9.41
CA LEU A 218 -25.33 18.03 9.79
C LEU A 218 -25.75 17.04 10.90
N LYS A 219 -26.09 15.82 10.51
CA LYS A 219 -26.17 14.66 11.39
C LYS A 219 -25.30 13.55 10.82
N ASP A 220 -24.56 12.91 11.72
CA ASP A 220 -23.89 11.61 11.55
C ASP A 220 -22.72 11.49 10.56
N LEU A 221 -21.54 11.85 11.07
CA LEU A 221 -20.25 11.27 10.64
C LEU A 221 -19.85 10.05 11.51
N GLY A 222 -20.82 9.38 12.15
CA GLY A 222 -20.58 8.39 13.21
C GLY A 222 -20.72 6.91 12.86
N SER A 223 -21.35 6.52 11.72
CA SER A 223 -21.65 5.09 11.44
C SER A 223 -21.13 4.56 10.10
N PHE A 224 -20.07 5.15 9.53
CA PHE A 224 -19.50 4.73 8.24
C PHE A 224 -18.73 3.38 8.26
N SER A 225 -18.86 2.57 9.31
CA SER A 225 -17.96 1.45 9.58
C SER A 225 -18.51 0.05 9.24
N SER A 226 -19.82 -0.17 9.12
CA SER A 226 -20.36 -1.52 8.86
C SER A 226 -20.78 -1.72 7.41
N ASP A 227 -21.32 -0.70 6.76
CA ASP A 227 -22.03 -0.89 5.49
C ASP A 227 -21.09 -0.87 4.28
N VAL A 228 -19.94 -0.19 4.39
CA VAL A 228 -18.87 -0.24 3.38
C VAL A 228 -18.15 -1.60 3.37
N GLU A 229 -18.12 -2.32 4.49
CA GLU A 229 -17.60 -3.69 4.52
C GLU A 229 -18.61 -4.68 3.91
N ARG A 230 -19.91 -4.48 4.16
CA ARG A 230 -20.96 -5.41 3.72
C ARG A 230 -21.22 -5.38 2.21
N SER A 231 -21.19 -4.20 1.58
CA SER A 231 -21.41 -4.10 0.13
C SER A 231 -20.25 -4.63 -0.73
N ARG A 232 -19.03 -4.72 -0.17
CA ARG A 232 -17.82 -5.15 -0.88
C ARG A 232 -17.53 -6.65 -0.79
N ASP A 233 -17.93 -7.30 0.30
CA ASP A 233 -17.75 -8.75 0.46
C ASP A 233 -18.75 -9.52 -0.47
N GLU A 234 -19.88 -8.92 -0.88
CA GLU A 234 -20.85 -9.57 -1.79
C GLU A 234 -20.46 -9.53 -3.27
N THR A 235 -19.88 -8.42 -3.76
CA THR A 235 -19.50 -8.33 -5.19
C THR A 235 -18.27 -9.13 -5.56
N THR A 236 -17.45 -9.56 -4.59
CA THR A 236 -16.22 -10.34 -4.82
C THR A 236 -16.39 -11.85 -4.66
N ALA A 237 -17.59 -12.30 -4.25
CA ALA A 237 -17.91 -13.72 -4.08
C ALA A 237 -18.10 -14.45 -5.42
N ALA A 238 -18.65 -13.78 -6.45
CA ALA A 238 -18.98 -14.41 -7.74
C ALA A 238 -17.76 -14.68 -8.64
N GLU A 239 -16.69 -13.89 -8.55
CA GLU A 239 -15.46 -14.10 -9.34
C GLU A 239 -14.41 -14.98 -8.61
N GLY A 240 -14.73 -15.47 -7.40
CA GLY A 240 -13.77 -16.06 -6.46
C GLY A 240 -13.67 -17.59 -6.43
N GLU A 241 -14.39 -18.31 -7.30
CA GLU A 241 -14.54 -19.77 -7.16
C GLU A 241 -13.28 -20.60 -7.43
N THR A 242 -12.11 -20.00 -7.71
CA THR A 242 -10.87 -20.76 -7.95
C THR A 242 -9.64 -20.20 -7.22
N GLU A 243 -9.81 -19.21 -6.33
CA GLU A 243 -8.68 -18.52 -5.69
C GLU A 243 -8.63 -18.77 -4.19
N SER A 244 -7.45 -19.14 -3.69
CA SER A 244 -7.13 -19.04 -2.27
C SER A 244 -6.80 -17.59 -1.92
N ARG A 245 -7.33 -17.11 -0.80
CA ARG A 245 -7.14 -15.72 -0.35
C ARG A 245 -6.77 -15.69 1.12
N ALA A 246 -5.83 -14.84 1.49
CA ALA A 246 -5.51 -14.52 2.88
C ALA A 246 -5.59 -13.01 3.06
N ARG A 247 -6.47 -12.54 3.94
CA ARG A 247 -6.66 -11.12 4.22
C ARG A 247 -6.39 -10.82 5.68
N VAL A 248 -5.63 -9.75 5.89
CA VAL A 248 -5.41 -9.14 7.20
C VAL A 248 -6.01 -7.75 7.14
N PHE A 249 -6.84 -7.44 8.12
CA PHE A 249 -7.47 -6.14 8.29
C PHE A 249 -7.12 -5.58 9.66
N VAL A 250 -6.68 -4.33 9.67
CA VAL A 250 -6.26 -3.59 10.86
C VAL A 250 -6.99 -2.27 10.89
N ARG A 251 -7.50 -1.89 12.07
CA ARG A 251 -8.13 -0.59 12.29
C ARG A 251 -7.47 0.17 13.43
N GLU A 252 -7.27 1.46 13.21
CA GLU A 252 -6.76 2.45 14.16
C GLU A 252 -5.49 1.97 14.87
N ALA A 253 -4.50 1.56 14.08
CA ALA A 253 -3.20 1.16 14.60
C ALA A 253 -2.30 2.39 14.81
N LEU A 254 -1.65 2.45 15.96
CA LEU A 254 -0.65 3.45 16.32
C LEU A 254 0.62 2.73 16.74
N ILE A 255 1.67 2.88 15.94
CA ILE A 255 2.94 2.19 16.13
C ILE A 255 4.04 3.23 16.25
N HIS A 256 4.82 3.14 17.33
CA HIS A 256 6.02 3.94 17.51
C HIS A 256 7.25 3.12 17.15
N ASN A 257 7.98 3.53 16.12
CA ASN A 257 9.27 2.93 15.80
C ASN A 257 10.38 3.75 16.46
N GLN A 258 11.06 3.15 17.44
CA GLN A 258 12.13 3.78 18.22
C GLN A 258 13.41 3.98 17.40
N ASP A 259 13.64 3.16 16.36
CA ASP A 259 14.88 3.22 15.57
C ASP A 259 14.96 4.48 14.71
N ASN A 260 13.81 4.94 14.21
CA ASN A 260 13.71 6.15 13.37
C ASN A 260 12.93 7.29 14.04
N ASP A 261 12.51 7.13 15.30
CA ASP A 261 11.68 8.06 16.06
C ASP A 261 10.41 8.48 15.30
N ARG A 262 9.77 7.55 14.58
CA ARG A 262 8.54 7.84 13.82
C ARG A 262 7.32 7.21 14.47
N MET A 263 6.25 7.99 14.46
CA MET A 263 4.91 7.54 14.78
C MET A 263 4.18 7.19 13.49
N TYR A 264 3.76 5.94 13.36
CA TYR A 264 2.93 5.44 12.28
C TYR A 264 1.50 5.34 12.79
N THR A 265 0.65 6.24 12.35
CA THR A 265 -0.80 6.18 12.57
C THR A 265 -1.43 5.59 11.32
N MET A 266 -2.28 4.58 11.48
CA MET A 266 -2.97 3.93 10.37
C MET A 266 -4.46 3.86 10.70
N GLY A 267 -5.28 4.58 9.93
CA GLY A 267 -6.74 4.56 10.11
C GLY A 267 -7.33 3.19 9.80
N THR A 268 -7.21 2.74 8.56
CA THR A 268 -7.50 1.34 8.20
C THR A 268 -6.41 0.79 7.29
N VAL A 269 -6.08 -0.49 7.45
CA VAL A 269 -5.15 -1.20 6.57
C VAL A 269 -5.74 -2.57 6.25
N ALA A 270 -5.91 -2.86 4.97
CA ALA A 270 -6.31 -4.15 4.47
C ALA A 270 -5.21 -4.68 3.55
N ALA A 271 -4.59 -5.79 3.92
CA ALA A 271 -3.64 -6.50 3.10
C ALA A 271 -4.26 -7.82 2.65
N GLU A 272 -4.21 -8.11 1.37
CA GLU A 272 -4.79 -9.31 0.77
C GLU A 272 -3.77 -9.98 -0.14
N VAL A 273 -3.48 -11.26 0.12
CA VAL A 273 -2.71 -12.12 -0.77
C VAL A 273 -3.70 -13.04 -1.47
N LYS A 274 -3.65 -13.07 -2.80
CA LYS A 274 -4.45 -13.96 -3.64
C LYS A 274 -3.54 -14.94 -4.36
N ARG A 275 -3.98 -16.19 -4.46
CA ARG A 275 -3.30 -17.21 -5.25
C ARG A 275 -4.33 -18.13 -5.91
N PRO A 276 -4.27 -18.36 -7.23
CA PRO A 276 -5.14 -19.33 -7.87
C PRO A 276 -4.85 -20.73 -7.31
N TRP A 277 -5.89 -21.48 -6.96
CA TRP A 277 -5.76 -22.80 -6.34
C TRP A 277 -5.09 -23.82 -7.27
N ASN A 278 -5.43 -23.74 -8.56
CA ASN A 278 -4.86 -24.60 -9.60
C ASN A 278 -3.43 -24.20 -9.99
N ALA A 279 -2.86 -23.14 -9.40
CA ALA A 279 -1.46 -22.84 -9.60
C ALA A 279 -0.64 -23.97 -8.96
N PRO A 280 0.20 -24.68 -9.75
CA PRO A 280 0.98 -25.80 -9.22
C PRO A 280 1.73 -25.34 -7.97
N PRO A 281 1.84 -26.20 -6.93
CA PRO A 281 2.70 -25.91 -5.79
C PRO A 281 4.12 -25.68 -6.32
N GLY A 282 4.52 -24.40 -6.37
CA GLY A 282 5.86 -24.03 -6.77
C GLY A 282 6.85 -24.79 -5.89
N LEU A 283 7.78 -25.49 -6.53
CA LEU A 283 8.71 -26.49 -5.97
C LEU A 283 8.11 -27.89 -5.68
N VAL A 284 7.69 -28.59 -6.74
CA VAL A 284 8.32 -29.90 -6.91
C VAL A 284 9.63 -29.61 -7.62
N ALA A 285 10.72 -29.57 -6.84
CA ALA A 285 12.05 -29.72 -7.42
C ALA A 285 12.10 -31.13 -7.99
N THR A 286 11.50 -31.34 -9.16
CA THR A 286 11.68 -32.56 -9.93
C THR A 286 13.17 -32.61 -10.22
N THR A 287 13.86 -33.47 -9.50
CA THR A 287 15.26 -33.86 -9.67
C THR A 287 15.48 -34.58 -10.99
N THR A 288 14.69 -34.27 -12.03
CA THR A 288 14.92 -34.70 -13.40
C THR A 288 15.78 -33.64 -14.08
N PRO A 289 17.10 -33.88 -14.20
CA PRO A 289 17.99 -33.01 -14.95
C PRO A 289 17.74 -33.24 -16.44
N LEU A 290 16.68 -32.71 -17.03
CA LEU A 290 16.54 -32.76 -18.49
C LEU A 290 15.70 -31.59 -19.02
N SER A 291 16.39 -30.80 -19.86
CA SER A 291 15.92 -29.72 -20.73
C SER A 291 15.81 -28.31 -20.10
N ALA A 292 16.98 -27.68 -20.00
CA ALA A 292 17.24 -26.31 -19.54
C ALA A 292 16.69 -25.18 -20.44
N LYS A 293 15.48 -25.32 -20.99
CA LYS A 293 14.80 -24.27 -21.78
C LYS A 293 13.33 -24.05 -21.42
N GLN A 294 12.85 -24.68 -20.34
CA GLN A 294 11.54 -24.37 -19.81
C GLN A 294 11.63 -23.06 -19.01
N THR A 295 11.33 -21.99 -19.74
CA THR A 295 11.23 -20.58 -19.33
C THR A 295 10.74 -20.41 -17.88
N ASP A 296 11.50 -19.67 -17.08
CA ASP A 296 11.19 -19.21 -15.71
C ASP A 296 9.84 -18.46 -15.56
N SER A 297 9.08 -18.31 -16.64
CA SER A 297 7.79 -17.62 -16.74
C SER A 297 6.56 -18.47 -16.37
N ALA A 298 6.70 -19.76 -16.07
CA ALA A 298 5.55 -20.64 -15.79
C ALA A 298 5.16 -20.77 -14.30
N LEU A 299 5.96 -20.21 -13.39
CA LEU A 299 5.61 -20.14 -11.96
C LEU A 299 4.66 -18.96 -11.77
N TRP A 300 3.35 -19.20 -11.90
CA TRP A 300 2.32 -18.21 -11.64
C TRP A 300 2.47 -17.66 -10.21
N PRO A 301 2.91 -16.42 -10.07
CA PRO A 301 3.04 -15.76 -8.77
C PRO A 301 1.64 -15.38 -8.28
N GLY A 302 1.43 -15.34 -6.97
CA GLY A 302 0.19 -14.80 -6.42
C GLY A 302 0.09 -13.30 -6.73
N SER A 303 -1.04 -12.67 -6.43
CA SER A 303 -1.13 -11.21 -6.38
C SER A 303 -1.21 -10.73 -4.93
N PHE A 304 -0.71 -9.53 -4.66
CA PHE A 304 -0.80 -8.90 -3.36
C PHE A 304 -1.42 -7.52 -3.51
N VAL A 305 -2.41 -7.22 -2.70
CA VAL A 305 -3.09 -5.92 -2.68
C VAL A 305 -3.06 -5.38 -1.26
N LEU A 306 -2.46 -4.21 -1.08
CA LEU A 306 -2.44 -3.48 0.17
C LEU A 306 -3.24 -2.18 -0.02
N ARG A 307 -4.28 -2.02 0.76
CA ARG A 307 -5.09 -0.80 0.82
C ARG A 307 -4.95 -0.19 2.19
N ALA A 308 -4.70 1.11 2.26
CA ALA A 308 -4.61 1.82 3.52
C ALA A 308 -5.32 3.17 3.41
N THR A 309 -6.06 3.54 4.44
CA THR A 309 -6.71 4.86 4.53
C THR A 309 -6.25 5.59 5.78
N ASP A 310 -6.22 6.92 5.68
CA ASP A 310 -5.86 7.83 6.77
C ASP A 310 -4.56 7.44 7.48
N CYS A 311 -3.52 7.14 6.71
CA CYS A 311 -2.19 6.82 7.23
C CYS A 311 -1.36 8.08 7.40
N LYS A 312 -0.72 8.25 8.56
CA LYS A 312 0.16 9.38 8.86
C LYS A 312 1.47 8.87 9.45
N TRP A 313 2.59 9.25 8.84
CA TRP A 313 3.92 8.92 9.31
C TRP A 313 4.60 10.21 9.74
N THR A 314 4.47 10.49 11.03
CA THR A 314 4.96 11.73 11.63
C THR A 314 6.23 11.46 12.39
N LYS A 315 7.28 12.24 12.12
CA LYS A 315 8.50 12.16 12.92
C LYS A 315 8.27 12.81 14.27
N LEU A 316 8.65 12.10 15.34
CA LEU A 316 8.57 12.63 16.68
C LEU A 316 9.81 13.48 16.99
N PRO A 317 9.65 14.57 17.76
CA PRO A 317 10.78 15.26 18.38
C PRO A 317 11.55 14.28 19.26
N ARG A 318 12.88 14.25 19.14
CA ARG A 318 13.69 13.55 20.16
C ARG A 318 13.61 14.32 21.47
N ILE A 319 13.23 13.63 22.54
CA ILE A 319 13.25 14.21 23.90
C ILE A 319 14.70 14.62 24.19
N GLY A 320 14.92 15.91 24.46
CA GLY A 320 16.27 16.46 24.67
C GLY A 320 16.91 17.12 23.46
N GLU A 321 16.34 17.02 22.24
CA GLU A 321 16.54 18.00 21.17
C GLU A 321 15.77 19.30 21.51
N HIS A 322 15.97 19.80 22.73
CA HIS A 322 15.66 21.19 23.00
C HIS A 322 16.59 22.01 22.11
N VAL A 323 15.99 22.70 21.15
CA VAL A 323 16.63 23.81 20.46
C VAL A 323 16.88 24.88 21.53
N GLN A 324 17.94 24.71 22.34
CA GLN A 324 18.52 25.78 23.13
C GLN A 324 18.65 26.94 22.16
N GLY A 325 18.09 28.10 22.50
CA GLY A 325 17.89 29.27 21.64
C GLY A 325 19.18 29.82 21.02
N ARG A 326 19.79 29.03 20.15
CA ARG A 326 20.99 29.32 19.39
C ARG A 326 20.56 30.32 18.34
N SER A 327 21.30 31.43 18.27
CA SER A 327 20.98 32.53 17.38
C SER A 327 20.82 32.06 15.94
N PHE A 328 20.05 32.80 15.15
CA PHE A 328 19.85 32.60 13.70
C PHE A 328 21.14 32.24 12.94
N PHE A 329 22.27 32.78 13.37
CA PHE A 329 23.60 32.50 12.83
C PHE A 329 23.98 31.01 12.88
N TRP A 330 23.68 30.32 13.97
CA TRP A 330 23.94 28.89 14.09
C TRP A 330 23.05 28.04 13.17
N SER A 331 21.82 28.46 12.91
CA SER A 331 20.96 27.79 11.92
C SER A 331 21.58 27.87 10.52
N VAL A 332 22.14 29.02 10.13
CA VAL A 332 22.85 29.18 8.85
C VAL A 332 24.11 28.31 8.79
N LEU A 333 24.91 28.30 9.86
CA LEU A 333 26.12 27.45 9.95
C LEU A 333 25.81 25.94 9.93
N SER A 334 24.66 25.53 10.48
CA SER A 334 24.22 24.13 10.46
C SER A 334 23.62 23.69 9.12
N CYS A 335 23.35 24.65 8.21
CA CYS A 335 22.67 24.39 6.94
C CYS A 335 23.39 23.32 6.08
N PRO A 336 24.73 23.31 5.92
CA PRO A 336 25.40 22.26 5.14
C PRO A 336 25.24 20.85 5.75
N ALA A 337 25.31 20.74 7.08
CA ALA A 337 25.10 19.47 7.77
C ALA A 337 23.64 19.01 7.64
N PHE A 338 22.71 19.95 7.72
CA PHE A 338 21.29 19.71 7.46
C PHE A 338 21.06 19.21 6.04
N ILE A 339 21.55 19.91 5.01
CA ILE A 339 21.45 19.51 3.59
C ILE A 339 22.06 18.12 3.38
N ARG A 340 23.24 17.85 3.94
CA ARG A 340 23.86 16.52 3.84
C ARG A 340 22.95 15.43 4.44
N ARG A 341 22.34 15.70 5.61
CA ARG A 341 21.40 14.76 6.23
C ARG A 341 20.13 14.59 5.39
N THR A 342 19.60 15.68 4.81
CA THR A 342 18.48 15.64 3.85
C THR A 342 18.77 14.76 2.66
N ILE A 343 19.99 14.84 2.12
CA ILE A 343 20.40 14.07 0.94
C ILE A 343 20.55 12.59 1.29
N LEU A 344 21.11 12.27 2.46
CA LEU A 344 21.34 10.89 2.90
C LEU A 344 20.07 10.21 3.42
N ASP A 345 19.17 10.95 4.04
CA ASP A 345 17.91 10.44 4.60
C ASP A 345 16.79 11.48 4.38
N PRO A 346 16.25 11.55 3.16
CA PRO A 346 15.20 12.51 2.82
C PRO A 346 13.92 12.24 3.60
N LEU A 347 13.65 10.96 3.91
CA LEU A 347 12.50 10.58 4.70
C LEU A 347 12.58 11.24 6.08
N SER A 348 13.74 11.38 6.72
CA SER A 348 13.86 12.02 8.05
C SER A 348 13.32 13.46 8.19
N LEU A 349 12.99 14.14 7.09
CA LEU A 349 12.52 15.53 7.10
C LEU A 349 11.09 15.71 6.57
N VAL A 350 10.52 14.61 6.07
CA VAL A 350 9.21 14.59 5.45
C VAL A 350 8.25 13.86 6.37
N ASP A 351 7.14 14.50 6.68
CA ASP A 351 5.95 13.80 7.18
C ASP A 351 5.08 13.42 5.99
N LEU A 352 4.65 12.16 5.99
CA LEU A 352 3.84 11.59 4.93
C LEU A 352 2.43 11.38 5.47
N GLU A 353 1.44 11.91 4.77
CA GLU A 353 0.02 11.72 5.06
C GLU A 353 -0.66 11.12 3.82
N PHE A 354 -1.18 9.91 3.93
CA PHE A 354 -1.91 9.23 2.86
C PHE A 354 -3.38 9.15 3.25
N ARG A 355 -4.25 9.87 2.52
CA ARG A 355 -5.70 9.77 2.71
C ARG A 355 -6.23 8.42 2.24
N SER A 356 -5.77 8.00 1.06
CA SER A 356 -6.05 6.70 0.47
C SER A 356 -4.81 6.24 -0.27
N MET A 357 -4.35 5.03 0.03
CA MET A 357 -3.24 4.35 -0.61
C MET A 357 -3.70 2.98 -1.09
N GLU A 358 -3.34 2.62 -2.30
CA GLU A 358 -3.51 1.28 -2.86
C GLU A 358 -2.21 0.85 -3.53
N LEU A 359 -1.67 -0.27 -3.07
CA LEU A 359 -0.45 -0.86 -3.58
C LEU A 359 -0.77 -2.27 -4.07
N THR A 360 -0.62 -2.50 -5.36
CA THR A 360 -0.93 -3.77 -6.01
C THR A 360 0.33 -4.35 -6.62
N PHE A 361 0.67 -5.58 -6.26
CA PHE A 361 1.67 -6.38 -6.92
C PHE A 361 0.95 -7.43 -7.76
N ARG A 362 1.09 -7.34 -9.08
CA ARG A 362 0.48 -8.33 -10.00
C ARG A 362 1.13 -9.69 -9.83
N GLU A 363 2.46 -9.69 -9.81
CA GLU A 363 3.29 -10.87 -9.62
C GLU A 363 4.03 -10.80 -8.28
N PHE A 364 3.37 -11.29 -7.24
CA PHE A 364 3.89 -11.37 -5.88
C PHE A 364 4.49 -12.75 -5.59
N ARG A 365 5.80 -12.78 -5.35
CA ARG A 365 6.51 -13.97 -4.90
C ARG A 365 6.60 -13.95 -3.37
N LEU A 366 6.03 -14.96 -2.72
CA LEU A 366 6.17 -15.17 -1.28
C LEU A 366 7.63 -15.28 -0.82
N ARG A 367 8.54 -15.73 -1.70
CA ARG A 367 9.98 -15.83 -1.41
C ARG A 367 10.68 -14.47 -1.46
N ASP A 368 10.20 -13.57 -2.31
CA ASP A 368 10.69 -12.18 -2.41
C ASP A 368 10.10 -11.31 -1.30
N ALA A 369 9.12 -11.83 -0.55
CA ALA A 369 8.76 -11.28 0.73
C ALA A 369 9.91 -11.54 1.71
N ASP A 370 10.99 -10.77 1.59
CA ASP A 370 11.96 -10.55 2.66
C ASP A 370 11.24 -10.23 3.97
N LEU A 371 10.04 -9.65 3.87
CA LEU A 371 9.09 -9.50 4.98
C LEU A 371 8.89 -10.80 5.77
N LEU A 372 8.67 -11.95 5.15
CA LEU A 372 8.46 -13.21 5.87
C LEU A 372 9.76 -13.68 6.53
N GLY A 373 10.90 -13.54 5.83
CA GLY A 373 12.22 -13.83 6.39
C GLY A 373 12.56 -12.95 7.59
N GLU A 374 12.44 -11.63 7.45
CA GLU A 374 12.67 -10.63 8.49
C GLU A 374 11.64 -10.76 9.62
N SER A 375 10.37 -11.06 9.31
CA SER A 375 9.34 -11.32 10.33
C SER A 375 9.68 -12.55 11.16
N ILE A 376 10.12 -13.64 10.51
CA ILE A 376 10.55 -14.84 11.21
C ILE A 376 11.80 -14.55 12.05
N LYS A 377 12.79 -13.82 11.52
CA LYS A 377 13.98 -13.41 12.29
C LYS A 377 13.62 -12.55 13.49
N ALA A 378 12.79 -11.53 13.31
CA ALA A 378 12.36 -10.64 14.39
C ALA A 378 11.50 -11.37 15.42
N LEU A 379 10.59 -12.25 14.96
CA LEU A 379 9.79 -13.10 15.84
C LEU A 379 10.68 -14.08 16.60
N HIS A 380 11.70 -14.66 15.96
CA HIS A 380 12.69 -15.50 16.60
C HIS A 380 13.51 -14.74 17.65
N GLN A 381 13.99 -13.53 17.32
CA GLN A 381 14.72 -12.66 18.25
C GLN A 381 13.86 -12.30 19.47
N ARG A 382 12.60 -11.86 19.24
CA ARG A 382 11.64 -11.60 20.32
C ARG A 382 11.35 -12.85 21.13
N TYR A 383 11.10 -13.99 20.49
CA TYR A 383 10.87 -15.26 21.16
C TYR A 383 12.08 -15.69 22.01
N SER A 384 13.30 -15.45 21.54
CA SER A 384 14.53 -15.77 22.25
C SER A 384 14.81 -14.86 23.45
N SER A 385 14.29 -13.63 23.44
CA SER A 385 14.45 -12.67 24.55
C SER A 385 13.37 -12.80 25.63
N LEU A 386 12.31 -13.58 25.38
CA LEU A 386 11.28 -13.86 26.38
C LEU A 386 11.82 -14.74 27.51
N LYS A 387 11.23 -14.57 28.71
CA LYS A 387 11.48 -15.47 29.85
C LYS A 387 11.16 -16.92 29.46
N PRO A 388 11.92 -17.91 29.96
CA PRO A 388 11.77 -19.32 29.56
C PRO A 388 10.36 -19.87 29.78
N GLU A 389 9.66 -19.42 30.83
CA GLU A 389 8.27 -19.82 31.10
C GLU A 389 7.29 -19.34 30.02
N THR A 390 7.43 -18.08 29.58
CA THR A 390 6.60 -17.51 28.50
C THR A 390 6.89 -18.18 27.17
N ARG A 391 8.16 -18.51 26.94
CA ARG A 391 8.63 -19.21 25.76
C ARG A 391 7.96 -20.59 25.62
N ALA A 392 7.91 -21.37 26.70
CA ALA A 392 7.25 -22.68 26.72
C ALA A 392 5.75 -22.59 26.39
N LYS A 393 5.04 -21.60 26.95
CA LYS A 393 3.61 -21.37 26.67
C LYS A 393 3.33 -20.95 25.23
N LEU A 394 4.20 -20.12 24.63
CA LEU A 394 4.07 -19.74 23.22
C LEU A 394 4.36 -20.91 22.29
N GLN A 395 5.31 -21.77 22.65
CA GLN A 395 5.63 -22.95 21.86
C GLN A 395 4.45 -23.93 21.82
N SER A 396 3.81 -24.19 22.95
CA SER A 396 2.61 -25.04 22.98
C SER A 396 1.49 -24.44 22.14
N LEU A 397 1.21 -23.14 22.30
CA LEU A 397 0.19 -22.44 21.52
C LEU A 397 0.48 -22.45 20.00
N ALA A 398 1.73 -22.25 19.60
CA ALA A 398 2.12 -22.30 18.19
C ALA A 398 1.96 -23.70 17.59
N LEU A 399 2.33 -24.74 18.34
CA LEU A 399 2.11 -26.13 17.94
C LEU A 399 0.61 -26.45 17.86
N ASP A 400 -0.19 -26.00 18.82
CA ASP A 400 -1.64 -26.19 18.82
C ASP A 400 -2.31 -25.48 17.64
N LEU A 401 -1.89 -24.26 17.30
CA LEU A 401 -2.37 -23.54 16.12
C LEU A 401 -1.94 -24.22 14.81
N PHE A 402 -0.69 -24.68 14.74
CA PHE A 402 -0.15 -25.34 13.56
C PHE A 402 -0.82 -26.69 13.32
N PHE A 403 -0.83 -27.57 14.33
CA PHE A 403 -1.47 -28.88 14.25
C PHE A 403 -2.99 -28.79 14.23
N GLY A 404 -3.59 -27.85 14.94
CA GLY A 404 -5.03 -27.60 14.88
C GLY A 404 -5.47 -27.06 13.51
N GLY A 405 -4.65 -26.20 12.90
CA GLY A 405 -4.84 -25.71 11.54
C GLY A 405 -4.70 -26.82 10.50
N ILE A 406 -3.64 -27.64 10.59
CA ILE A 406 -3.45 -28.81 9.72
C ILE A 406 -4.57 -29.82 9.92
N ARG A 407 -4.95 -30.14 11.16
CA ARG A 407 -6.05 -31.06 11.46
C ARG A 407 -7.35 -30.54 10.86
N LYS A 408 -7.70 -29.27 11.01
CA LYS A 408 -8.91 -28.72 10.37
C LYS A 408 -8.83 -28.65 8.83
N ALA A 409 -7.65 -28.39 8.28
CA ALA A 409 -7.48 -28.24 6.83
C ALA A 409 -7.39 -29.59 6.09
N PHE A 410 -6.84 -30.63 6.72
CA PHE A 410 -6.55 -31.91 6.08
C PHE A 410 -7.33 -33.09 6.68
N LEU A 411 -7.64 -33.06 7.98
CA LEU A 411 -8.49 -34.05 8.62
C LEU A 411 -9.91 -33.49 8.64
N ARG A 412 -10.53 -33.56 7.45
CA ARG A 412 -11.97 -33.33 7.30
C ARG A 412 -12.68 -34.24 8.31
N SER A 413 -13.50 -33.66 9.17
CA SER A 413 -14.33 -34.40 10.09
C SER A 413 -15.36 -35.20 9.30
N ASP A 414 -15.07 -36.47 9.07
CA ASP A 414 -16.13 -37.47 9.22
C ASP A 414 -16.32 -37.58 10.73
N SER A 415 -17.13 -36.65 11.27
CA SER A 415 -17.30 -36.42 12.72
C SER A 415 -17.91 -37.61 13.45
N GLU A 416 -18.35 -38.64 12.74
CA GLU A 416 -18.90 -39.87 13.33
C GLU A 416 -17.83 -40.93 13.62
N GLU A 417 -16.75 -41.03 12.84
CA GLU A 417 -15.72 -42.06 13.06
C GLU A 417 -14.69 -41.66 14.13
N VAL A 418 -14.45 -40.36 14.32
CA VAL A 418 -13.43 -39.90 15.28
C VAL A 418 -13.92 -40.06 16.72
N GLU A 419 -15.22 -39.90 17.00
CA GLU A 419 -15.79 -40.13 18.34
C GLU A 419 -15.64 -41.60 18.76
N GLU A 420 -15.91 -42.54 17.84
CA GLU A 420 -15.77 -43.99 18.09
C GLU A 420 -14.31 -44.41 18.34
N VAL A 421 -13.35 -43.72 17.72
CA VAL A 421 -11.91 -44.01 17.91
C VAL A 421 -11.38 -43.40 19.20
N THR A 422 -11.81 -42.19 19.59
CA THR A 422 -11.46 -41.63 20.91
C THR A 422 -12.07 -42.42 22.06
N GLU A 423 -13.32 -42.89 21.92
CA GLU A 423 -13.98 -43.71 22.95
C GLU A 423 -13.29 -45.09 23.11
N LYS A 424 -12.79 -45.67 22.01
CA LYS A 424 -11.95 -46.88 22.06
C LYS A 424 -10.58 -46.64 22.67
N LEU A 425 -9.95 -45.49 22.43
CA LEU A 425 -8.62 -45.16 22.99
C LEU A 425 -8.67 -44.87 24.49
N ASP A 426 -9.72 -44.23 24.99
CA ASP A 426 -9.91 -43.99 26.43
C ASP A 426 -10.30 -45.28 27.19
N SER A 427 -10.77 -46.33 26.49
CA SER A 427 -11.05 -47.64 27.08
C SER A 427 -9.81 -48.54 27.27
N VAL A 428 -8.65 -48.14 26.72
CA VAL A 428 -7.40 -48.89 26.86
C VAL A 428 -6.58 -48.29 28.00
N GLU A 429 -6.86 -48.74 29.22
CA GLU A 429 -6.02 -48.42 30.39
C GLU A 429 -4.58 -48.91 30.15
N PRO A 430 -3.55 -48.08 30.42
CA PRO A 430 -2.16 -48.51 30.35
C PRO A 430 -1.88 -49.44 31.53
N ARG A 431 -1.76 -50.75 31.25
CA ARG A 431 -1.17 -51.71 32.18
C ARG A 431 0.33 -51.42 32.31
N TYR A 432 0.68 -50.68 33.35
CA TYR A 432 2.06 -50.60 33.84
C TYR A 432 2.39 -51.92 34.56
N ASN A 433 3.40 -52.63 34.05
CA ASN A 433 4.14 -53.68 34.78
C ASN A 433 5.51 -53.13 35.15
#